data_AF-A0A6M3IN12-F1
#
_entry.id   AF-A0A6M3IN12-F1
#
_cell.length_a   1.000
_cell.length_b   1.000
_cell.length_c   1.000
_cell.angle_alpha   90.00
_cell.angle_beta   90.00
_cell.angle_gamma   90.00
#
_symmetry.space_group_name_H-M   'P 1'
#
loop_
_entity.id
_entity.type
_entity.pdbx_description
1 polymer ?
#
loop_
_entity_poly.entity_id
_entity_poly.type
_entity_poly.pdbx_seq_one_letter_code
_entity_poly.pdbx_strand_id
1 'polypeptide(L)' 'MVKTLEEMAAKGQRKLAAKVSTMPGSWAAAKSRMTAHYAALPFGPRVKAAYAAGISAGVYHAPDPVKWAANWKAKMQE' A
#
# COMPACT_ATOMS: atom_id res chain seq x y z
N MET A 1 8.31 -27.45 -13.55
CA MET A 1 9.67 -26.89 -13.42
C MET A 1 9.66 -25.87 -12.29
N VAL A 2 10.64 -25.92 -11.38
CA VAL A 2 10.77 -24.94 -10.29
C VAL A 2 11.29 -23.63 -10.89
N LYS A 3 10.75 -22.49 -10.46
CA LYS A 3 11.16 -21.16 -10.97
C LYS A 3 12.43 -20.69 -10.29
N THR A 4 13.29 -19.99 -11.02
CA THR A 4 14.46 -19.34 -10.43
C THR A 4 14.05 -18.14 -9.58
N LEU A 5 14.97 -17.68 -8.74
CA LEU A 5 14.77 -16.48 -7.92
C LEU A 5 14.49 -15.24 -8.78
N GLU A 6 15.20 -15.10 -9.89
CA GLU A 6 15.06 -14.02 -10.87
C GLU A 6 13.70 -14.05 -11.53
N GLU A 7 13.21 -15.23 -11.92
CA GLU A 7 11.89 -15.39 -12.52
C GLU A 7 10.77 -15.03 -11.55
N MET A 8 10.93 -15.39 -10.26
CA MET A 8 10.00 -15.02 -9.20
C MET A 8 10.01 -13.52 -8.93
N ALA A 9 11.18 -12.90 -8.82
CA ALA A 9 11.33 -11.45 -8.64
C ALA A 9 10.73 -10.68 -9.83
N ALA A 10 11.05 -11.08 -11.06
CA ALA A 10 10.52 -10.46 -12.28
C ALA A 10 8.99 -10.58 -12.36
N LYS A 11 8.43 -11.73 -11.95
CA LYS A 11 6.97 -11.91 -11.87
C LYS A 11 6.35 -10.93 -10.88
N GLY A 12 6.92 -10.77 -9.69
CA GLY A 12 6.42 -9.84 -8.69
C GLY A 12 6.54 -8.38 -9.12
N GLN A 13 7.67 -8.01 -9.73
CA GLN A 13 7.90 -6.67 -10.27
C GLN A 13 6.85 -6.31 -11.33
N ARG A 14 6.58 -7.21 -12.29
CA ARG A 14 5.54 -7.00 -13.31
C ARG A 14 4.16 -6.80 -12.68
N LYS A 15 3.81 -7.62 -11.68
CA LYS A 15 2.52 -7.50 -10.98
C LYS A 15 2.40 -6.19 -10.22
N LEU A 16 3.47 -5.74 -9.57
CA LEU A 16 3.48 -4.48 -8.86
C LEU A 16 3.40 -3.31 -9.83
N ALA A 17 4.23 -3.30 -10.88
CA ALA A 17 4.21 -2.29 -11.94
C ALA A 17 2.83 -2.14 -12.58
N ALA A 18 2.14 -3.24 -12.88
CA ALA A 18 0.78 -3.23 -13.41
C ALA A 18 -0.26 -2.60 -12.45
N LYS A 19 0.00 -2.64 -11.14
CA LYS A 19 -0.91 -2.07 -10.13
C LYS A 19 -0.61 -0.61 -9.81
N VAL A 20 0.63 -0.15 -9.93
CA VAL A 20 1.07 1.19 -9.49
C VAL A 20 0.16 2.30 -10.03
N SER A 21 -0.28 2.20 -11.28
CA SER A 21 -1.17 3.21 -11.91
C SER A 21 -2.55 3.31 -11.25
N THR A 22 -3.07 2.23 -10.69
CA THR A 22 -4.42 2.16 -10.09
C THR A 22 -4.46 2.43 -8.59
N MET A 23 -3.31 2.32 -7.93
CA MET A 23 -3.20 2.46 -6.47
C MET A 23 -3.52 3.87 -5.93
N PRO A 24 -3.13 4.99 -6.58
CA PRO A 24 -3.50 6.34 -6.12
C PRO A 24 -5.02 6.54 -6.05
N GLY A 25 -5.75 6.09 -7.07
CA GLY A 25 -7.22 6.16 -7.10
C GLY A 25 -7.84 5.29 -6.01
N SER A 26 -7.30 4.09 -5.81
CA SER A 26 -7.73 3.19 -4.73
C SER A 26 -7.51 3.80 -3.34
N TRP A 27 -6.37 4.48 -3.13
CA TRP A 27 -6.08 5.22 -1.90
C TRP A 27 -7.09 6.35 -1.68
N ALA A 28 -7.31 7.21 -2.67
CA ALA A 28 -8.26 8.32 -2.57
C ALA A 28 -9.67 7.82 -2.20
N ALA A 29 -10.15 6.76 -2.85
CA ALA A 29 -11.43 6.13 -2.53
C ALA A 29 -11.47 5.51 -1.12
N ALA A 30 -10.35 4.96 -0.64
CA ALA A 30 -10.26 4.38 0.69
C ALA A 30 -10.35 5.43 1.80
N LYS A 31 -9.77 6.62 1.62
CA LYS A 31 -9.77 7.70 2.64
C LYS A 31 -11.18 8.00 3.15
N SER A 32 -12.16 8.13 2.25
CA SER A 32 -13.56 8.40 2.61
C SER A 32 -14.16 7.26 3.45
N ARG A 33 -13.98 6.00 3.00
CA ARG A 33 -14.49 4.82 3.74
C ARG A 33 -13.85 4.68 5.12
N MET A 34 -12.55 4.91 5.21
CA MET A 34 -11.80 4.86 6.47
C MET A 34 -12.36 5.83 7.49
N THR A 35 -12.59 7.09 7.11
CA THR A 35 -13.17 8.10 8.00
C THR A 35 -14.61 7.75 8.39
N ALA A 36 -15.44 7.33 7.43
CA ALA A 36 -16.83 6.99 7.70
C ALA A 36 -16.97 5.81 8.67
N HIS A 37 -16.22 4.72 8.44
CA HIS A 37 -16.26 3.54 9.32
C HIS A 37 -15.69 3.86 10.70
N TYR A 38 -14.61 4.63 10.79
CA TYR A 38 -14.03 4.98 12.09
C TYR A 38 -14.94 5.91 12.91
N ALA A 39 -15.70 6.79 12.23
CA ALA A 39 -16.69 7.64 12.89
C ALA A 39 -17.84 6.85 13.55
N ALA A 40 -18.17 5.66 13.03
CA ALA A 40 -19.22 4.79 13.56
C ALA A 40 -18.80 4.00 14.81
N LEU A 41 -17.50 3.92 15.12
CA LEU A 41 -17.00 3.18 16.28
C LEU A 41 -17.29 3.95 17.60
N PRO A 42 -17.39 3.27 18.76
CA PRO A 42 -17.73 3.91 20.04
C PRO A 42 -16.55 4.67 20.68
N PHE A 43 -15.69 5.29 19.88
CA PHE A 43 -14.59 6.13 20.37
C PHE A 43 -15.05 7.56 20.69
N GLY A 44 -14.37 8.19 21.63
CA GLY A 44 -14.60 9.59 21.98
C GLY A 44 -14.30 10.56 20.82
N PRO A 45 -14.91 11.76 20.84
CA PRO A 45 -14.83 12.72 19.73
C PRO A 45 -13.40 13.17 19.41
N ARG A 46 -12.54 13.32 20.43
CA ARG A 46 -11.12 13.68 20.25
C ARG A 46 -10.36 12.67 19.41
N VAL A 47 -10.56 11.37 19.67
CA VAL A 47 -9.86 10.29 18.96
C VAL A 47 -10.34 10.21 17.51
N LYS A 48 -11.65 10.34 17.28
CA LYS A 48 -12.23 10.39 15.94
C LYS A 48 -11.72 11.57 15.13
N ALA A 49 -11.64 12.76 15.73
CA ALA A 49 -11.10 13.95 15.08
C ALA A 49 -9.62 13.79 14.71
N ALA A 50 -8.80 13.26 15.63
CA ALA A 50 -7.39 12.99 15.36
C ALA A 50 -7.20 11.98 14.21
N TYR A 51 -8.00 10.91 14.19
CA TYR A 51 -7.97 9.93 13.10
C TYR A 51 -8.34 10.56 11.76
N ALA A 52 -9.45 11.30 11.70
CA ALA A 52 -9.89 11.98 10.48
C ALA A 52 -8.83 12.98 9.97
N ALA A 53 -8.20 13.74 10.87
CA ALA A 53 -7.10 14.64 10.53
C ALA A 53 -5.90 13.88 9.96
N GLY A 54 -5.51 12.77 10.58
CA GLY A 54 -4.42 11.91 10.12
C GLY A 54 -4.69 11.33 8.72
N ILE A 55 -5.90 10.84 8.47
CA ILE A 55 -6.30 10.39 7.13
C ILE A 55 -6.23 11.55 6.15
N SER A 56 -6.80 12.71 6.47
CA SER A 56 -6.78 13.89 5.58
C SER A 56 -5.35 14.27 5.17
N ALA A 57 -4.44 14.39 6.14
CA ALA A 57 -3.03 14.74 5.94
C ALA A 57 -2.19 13.64 5.25
N GLY A 58 -2.66 12.40 5.24
CA GLY A 58 -1.95 11.27 4.66
C GLY A 58 -1.72 11.43 3.14
N VAL A 59 -0.45 11.41 2.75
CA VAL A 59 0.00 11.46 1.36
C VAL A 59 0.29 10.05 0.85
N TYR A 60 -0.18 9.75 -0.37
CA TYR A 60 0.16 8.50 -1.02
C TYR A 60 1.55 8.59 -1.67
N HIS A 61 2.40 7.61 -1.38
CA HIS A 61 3.68 7.44 -2.03
C HIS A 61 3.62 6.20 -2.92
N ALA A 62 3.86 6.37 -4.21
CA ALA A 62 3.87 5.25 -5.15
C ALA A 62 5.01 4.29 -4.78
N PRO A 63 4.77 2.97 -4.75
CA PRO A 63 5.83 2.00 -4.55
C PRO A 63 6.73 1.97 -5.78
N ASP A 64 8.02 1.76 -5.56
CA ASP A 64 9.01 1.55 -6.62
C ASP A 64 9.15 0.03 -6.88
N PRO A 65 8.71 -0.46 -8.06
CA PRO A 65 8.78 -1.89 -8.38
C PRO A 65 10.21 -2.42 -8.52
N VAL A 66 11.16 -1.58 -8.97
CA VAL A 66 12.56 -1.97 -9.14
C VAL A 66 13.22 -2.13 -7.78
N LYS A 67 13.03 -1.14 -6.89
CA LYS A 67 13.50 -1.21 -5.50
C LYS A 67 12.90 -2.40 -4.77
N TRP A 68 11.60 -2.66 -4.95
CA TRP A 68 10.94 -3.83 -4.40
C TRP A 68 11.62 -5.14 -4.86
N ALA A 69 11.91 -5.29 -6.15
CA ALA A 69 12.51 -6.50 -6.69
C ALA A 69 13.94 -6.72 -6.16
N ALA A 70 14.73 -5.64 -6.03
CA ALA A 70 16.08 -5.70 -5.46
C ALA A 70 16.05 -6.19 -3.99
N ASN A 71 15.21 -5.57 -3.16
CA ASN A 71 15.09 -5.92 -1.74
C ASN A 71 14.53 -7.33 -1.54
N TRP A 72 13.56 -7.74 -2.36
CA TRP A 72 12.98 -9.07 -2.27
C TRP A 72 14.01 -10.16 -2.60
N LYS A 73 14.81 -9.97 -3.66
CA LYS A 73 15.90 -10.90 -3.99
C LYS A 73 16.91 -11.01 -2.85
N ALA A 74 17.36 -9.87 -2.31
CA ALA A 74 18.30 -9.85 -1.19
C ALA A 74 17.74 -10.64 0.01
N LYS A 75 16.46 -10.45 0.35
CA LYS A 75 15.83 -11.14 1.47
C LYS A 75 15.72 -12.66 1.28
N MET A 76 15.54 -13.13 0.05
CA MET A 76 15.44 -14.56 -0.24
C MET A 76 16.82 -15.26 -0.34
N GLN A 77 17.90 -14.49 -0.30
CA GLN A 77 19.28 -14.98 -0.32
C GLN A 77 19.92 -15.05 1.09
N GLU A 78 19.24 -14.53 2.11
CA GLU A 78 19.59 -14.69 3.53
C GLU A 78 19.39 -16.14 3.99
#